data_AF-A0A411Z0Y3-F1
#
_entry.id   AF-A0A411Z0Y3-F1
#
_cell.length_a   1.000
_cell.length_b   1.000
_cell.length_c   1.000
_cell.angle_alpha   90.00
_cell.angle_beta   90.00
_cell.angle_gamma   90.00
#
_symmetry.space_group_name_H-M   'P 1'
#
loop_
_entity.id
_entity.type
_entity.pdbx_description
1 polymer ?
#
loop_
_entity_poly.entity_id
_entity_poly.type
_entity_poly.pdbx_seq_one_letter_code
_entity_poly.pdbx_strand_id
1 'polypeptide(L)' 'MTKLPSPCISVCKFRREGHCIGCSMTKAQKDLFKKLKKPKHQQAFIDLLVHQQNDMGKYRHWAPAYEQRCAKRDVKSPL' A
#
# COMPACT_ATOMS: atom_id res chain seq x y z
N MET A 1 -15.79 2.47 11.80
CA MET A 1 -14.36 2.12 11.57
C MET A 1 -13.89 2.81 10.30
N THR A 2 -12.84 3.63 10.41
CA THR A 2 -12.37 4.47 9.30
C THR A 2 -11.67 3.64 8.24
N LYS A 3 -11.98 3.91 6.97
CA LYS A 3 -11.41 3.21 5.81
C LYS A 3 -9.92 3.51 5.69
N LEU A 4 -9.08 2.49 5.55
CA LEU A 4 -7.64 2.70 5.33
C LEU A 4 -7.41 3.43 3.99
N PRO A 5 -6.49 4.41 3.94
CA PRO A 5 -6.11 5.04 2.68
C PRO A 5 -5.52 4.04 1.70
N SER A 6 -5.53 4.40 0.40
CA SER A 6 -4.82 3.59 -0.59
C SER A 6 -3.31 3.61 -0.35
N PRO A 7 -2.62 2.45 -0.42
CA PRO A 7 -1.18 2.34 -0.27
C PRO A 7 -0.34 2.80 -1.47
N CYS A 8 -0.93 3.16 -2.64
CA CYS A 8 -0.14 3.72 -3.76
C CYS A 8 0.28 5.16 -3.44
N ILE A 9 1.58 5.44 -3.47
CA ILE A 9 2.19 6.77 -3.29
C ILE A 9 2.23 7.59 -4.60
N SER A 10 1.29 7.34 -5.52
CA SER A 10 1.09 8.08 -6.77
C SER A 10 2.21 8.01 -7.82
N VAL A 11 3.23 7.16 -7.66
CA VAL A 11 4.31 6.94 -8.66
C VAL A 11 4.09 5.70 -9.54
N CYS A 12 2.84 5.21 -9.57
CA CYS A 12 2.41 3.96 -10.21
C CYS A 12 2.74 3.84 -11.74
N LYS A 13 3.28 4.90 -12.38
CA LYS A 13 3.79 4.91 -13.76
C LYS A 13 5.17 4.25 -13.91
N PHE A 14 6.00 4.28 -12.87
CA PHE A 14 7.34 3.68 -12.88
C PHE A 14 7.28 2.26 -12.34
N ARG A 15 7.80 1.28 -13.10
CA ARG A 15 7.63 -0.14 -12.78
C ARG A 15 8.92 -0.95 -12.97
N ARG A 16 9.09 -1.97 -12.15
CA ARG A 16 10.09 -3.04 -12.26
C ARG A 16 9.34 -4.36 -12.30
N GLU A 17 9.49 -5.13 -13.38
CA GLU A 17 8.88 -6.47 -13.52
C GLU A 17 7.35 -6.47 -13.25
N GLY A 18 6.64 -5.40 -13.65
CA GLY A 18 5.19 -5.26 -13.44
C GLY A 18 4.77 -4.70 -12.08
N HIS A 19 5.70 -4.51 -11.15
CA HIS A 19 5.49 -3.93 -9.82
C HIS A 19 5.83 -2.43 -9.81
N CYS A 20 5.00 -1.61 -9.16
CA CYS A 20 5.29 -0.20 -8.94
C CYS A 20 6.55 -0.03 -8.07
N ILE A 21 7.54 0.74 -8.52
CA ILE A 21 8.79 0.96 -7.75
C ILE A 21 8.59 1.71 -6.43
N GLY A 22 7.43 2.33 -6.24
CA GLY A 22 7.11 3.10 -5.03
C GLY A 22 6.35 2.33 -3.96
N CYS A 23 5.59 1.31 -4.32
CA CYS A 23 4.74 0.59 -3.36
C CYS A 23 4.72 -0.92 -3.58
N SER A 24 5.50 -1.44 -4.52
CA SER A 24 5.53 -2.82 -5.02
C SER A 24 4.23 -3.32 -5.67
N MET A 25 3.12 -2.59 -5.60
CA MET A 25 1.86 -3.11 -6.12
C MET A 25 1.88 -3.29 -7.65
N THR A 26 1.27 -4.37 -8.13
CA THR A 26 0.85 -4.51 -9.53
C THR A 26 -0.42 -3.69 -9.81
N LYS A 27 -0.77 -3.53 -11.09
CA LYS A 27 -2.05 -2.90 -11.48
C LYS A 27 -3.25 -3.68 -10.94
N ALA A 28 -3.22 -5.02 -11.03
CA ALA A 28 -4.29 -5.88 -10.52
C ALA A 28 -4.45 -5.72 -8.99
N GLN A 29 -3.36 -5.69 -8.24
CA GLN A 29 -3.36 -5.43 -6.81
C GLN A 29 -3.94 -4.04 -6.46
N LYS A 30 -3.60 -3.00 -7.25
CA LYS A 30 -4.17 -1.65 -7.07
C LYS A 30 -5.68 -1.63 -7.29
N ASP A 31 -6.15 -2.31 -8.33
CA ASP A 31 -7.57 -2.38 -8.64
C ASP A 31 -8.32 -3.28 -7.64
N LEU A 32 -7.68 -4.32 -7.10
CA LEU A 32 -8.20 -5.15 -6.01
C LEU A 32 -8.42 -4.34 -4.73
N PHE A 33 -7.42 -3.56 -4.28
CA PHE A 33 -7.55 -2.78 -3.03
C PHE A 33 -8.74 -1.81 -3.07
N LYS A 34 -9.02 -1.18 -4.22
CA LYS A 34 -10.17 -0.26 -4.38
C LYS A 34 -11.51 -0.96 -4.12
N LYS A 35 -11.60 -2.27 -4.42
CA LYS A 35 -12.81 -3.08 -4.24
C LYS A 35 -12.98 -3.61 -2.81
N LEU A 36 -11.93 -3.58 -1.98
CA LEU A 36 -12.00 -4.01 -0.58
C LEU A 36 -12.82 -3.01 0.24
N LYS A 37 -13.96 -3.48 0.78
CA LYS A 37 -14.87 -2.68 1.62
C LYS A 37 -14.69 -2.93 3.12
N LYS A 38 -14.25 -4.13 3.51
CA LYS A 38 -14.10 -4.52 4.92
C LYS A 38 -12.73 -4.06 5.46
N PRO A 39 -12.66 -3.37 6.62
CA PRO A 39 -11.40 -2.92 7.21
C PRO A 39 -10.40 -4.06 7.43
N LYS A 40 -10.86 -5.23 7.91
CA LYS A 40 -10.01 -6.42 8.09
C LYS A 40 -9.32 -6.87 6.80
N HIS A 41 -10.00 -6.76 5.65
CA HIS A 41 -9.41 -7.14 4.37
C HIS A 41 -8.40 -6.09 3.88
N GLN A 42 -8.66 -4.80 4.17
CA GLN A 42 -7.72 -3.74 3.85
C GLN A 42 -6.45 -3.88 4.67
N GLN A 43 -6.57 -4.18 5.98
CA GLN A 43 -5.42 -4.49 6.84
C GLN A 43 -4.63 -5.67 6.29
N ALA A 44 -5.28 -6.81 6.06
CA ALA A 44 -4.62 -8.00 5.53
C ALA A 44 -3.92 -7.75 4.17
N PHE A 45 -4.47 -6.85 3.35
CA PHE A 45 -3.83 -6.43 2.11
C PHE A 45 -2.57 -5.59 2.35
N ILE A 46 -2.57 -4.71 3.36
CA ILE A 46 -1.38 -3.95 3.75
C ILE A 46 -0.31 -4.91 4.29
N ASP A 47 -0.68 -5.87 5.14
CA ASP A 47 0.25 -6.88 5.66
C ASP A 47 0.90 -7.68 4.52
N LEU A 48 0.09 -8.15 3.56
CA LEU A 48 0.58 -8.80 2.34
C LEU A 48 1.56 -7.90 1.57
N LEU A 49 1.23 -6.61 1.45
CA LEU A 49 2.07 -5.67 0.72
C LEU A 49 3.43 -5.45 1.40
N VAL A 50 3.45 -5.40 2.74
CA VAL A 50 4.69 -5.29 3.53
C VAL A 50 5.56 -6.54 3.32
N HIS A 51 4.98 -7.73 3.38
CA HIS A 51 5.71 -8.97 3.08
C HIS A 51 6.28 -8.97 1.65
N GLN A 52 5.49 -8.58 0.66
CA GLN A 52 5.94 -8.45 -0.73
C GLN A 52 7.11 -7.46 -0.87
N GLN A 53 7.04 -6.31 -0.18
CA GLN A 53 8.10 -5.31 -0.19
C GLN A 53 9.40 -5.81 0.47
N ASN A 54 9.28 -6.59 1.54
CA ASN A 54 10.43 -7.18 2.24
C ASN A 54 11.14 -8.22 1.37
N ASP A 55 10.40 -9.06 0.66
CA ASP A 55 10.94 -10.07 -0.25
C ASP A 55 11.62 -9.44 -1.49
N MET A 56 10.98 -8.45 -2.11
CA MET A 56 11.51 -7.79 -3.31
C MET A 56 12.64 -6.79 -3.03
N GLY A 57 12.70 -6.25 -1.81
CA GLY A 57 13.64 -5.20 -1.39
C GLY A 57 13.42 -3.84 -2.06
N LYS A 58 14.21 -2.84 -1.62
CA LYS A 58 14.22 -1.45 -2.16
C LYS A 58 12.94 -0.62 -1.97
N TYR A 59 12.07 -0.97 -1.02
CA TYR A 59 10.83 -0.22 -0.71
C TYR A 59 10.82 0.52 0.64
N ARG A 60 11.98 0.72 1.29
CA ARG A 60 12.07 1.37 2.63
C ARG A 60 11.43 2.77 2.70
N HIS A 61 11.35 3.47 1.57
CA HIS A 61 10.72 4.79 1.47
C HIS A 61 9.18 4.75 1.56
N TRP A 62 8.56 3.58 1.36
CA TRP A 62 7.11 3.45 1.30
C TRP A 62 6.44 3.62 2.67
N ALA A 63 6.99 2.98 3.73
CA ALA A 63 6.42 3.03 5.07
C ALA A 63 6.22 4.46 5.60
N PRO A 64 7.24 5.34 5.67
CA PRO A 64 7.05 6.70 6.16
C PRO A 64 6.08 7.51 5.28
N ALA A 65 6.05 7.27 3.96
CA ALA A 65 5.10 7.93 3.06
C ALA A 65 3.66 7.48 3.31
N TYR A 66 3.44 6.20 3.64
CA TYR A 66 2.13 5.66 3.94
C TYR A 66 1.64 6.10 5.33
N GLU A 67 2.51 6.10 6.34
CA GLU A 67 2.21 6.63 7.68
C GLU A 67 1.79 8.10 7.63
N GLN A 68 2.53 8.94 6.89
CA GLN A 68 2.17 10.34 6.71
C GLN A 68 0.79 10.48 6.04
N ARG A 69 0.45 9.58 5.10
CA ARG A 69 -0.87 9.56 4.46
C ARG A 69 -1.98 9.15 5.44
N CYS A 70 -1.73 8.18 6.31
CA CYS A 70 -2.64 7.77 7.38
C CYS A 70 -2.90 8.96 8.34
N ALA A 71 -1.82 9.62 8.79
CA ALA A 71 -1.92 10.82 9.65
C ALA A 71 -2.71 11.95 9.00
N LYS A 72 -2.47 12.26 7.72
CA LYS A 72 -3.23 13.27 6.95
C LYS A 72 -4.73 12.97 6.83
N ARG A 73 -5.16 11.73 7.08
CA ARG A 73 -6.55 11.31 7.02
C ARG A 73 -7.14 10.98 8.39
N ASP A 74 -6.40 11.26 9.46
CA ASP A 74 -6.80 10.93 10.83
C ASP A 74 -7.14 9.44 11.00
N VAL A 75 -6.31 8.57 10.39
CA VAL A 75 -6.43 7.11 10.50
C VAL A 75 -5.17 6.59 11.17
N LYS A 76 -5.32 5.73 12.19
CA LYS A 76 -4.20 5.03 12.81
C LYS A 76 -3.47 4.18 11.76
N SER A 77 -2.15 4.33 11.68
CA SER A 77 -1.34 3.52 10.77
C SER A 77 -1.48 2.03 11.11
N PRO A 78 -1.66 1.18 10.10
CA PRO A 78 -1.68 -0.28 10.26
C PRO A 78 -0.29 -0.93 10.24
N LEU A 79 0.77 -0.14 10.05
CA LEU A 79 2.17 -0.56 10.05
C LEU A 79 2.76 -0.59 11.45
#